data_AF-A0A392SI40-F1
#
_entry.id   AF-A0A392SI40-F1
#
_cell.length_a   1.000
_cell.length_b   1.000
_cell.length_c   1.000
_cell.angle_alpha   90.00
_cell.angle_beta   90.00
_cell.angle_gamma   90.00
#
_symmetry.space_group_name_H-M   'P 1'
#
loop_
_entity.id
_entity.type
_entity.pdbx_description
1 polymer ?
#
loop_
_entity_poly.entity_id
_entity_poly.type
_entity_poly.pdbx_seq_one_letter_code
_entity_poly.pdbx_strand_id
1 'polypeptide(L)'
;MLLILTLVFKTPLRKLVIVSLDRVKRGRGPIVVTTVGATLVVVLSSSLYSMAKIQQRTMEAGIVNPTDQVLMSKHMLEASLM
;
A
#
# COMPACT_ATOMS: atom_id res chain seq x y z
N MET A 1 9.59 -18.98 5.59
CA MET A 1 10.41 -19.90 4.76
C MET A 1 9.76 -21.26 4.55
N LEU A 2 9.31 -21.94 5.62
CA LEU A 2 8.75 -23.30 5.55
C LEU A 2 7.54 -23.43 4.61
N LEU A 3 6.61 -22.46 4.65
CA LEU A 3 5.43 -22.40 3.77
C LEU A 3 5.83 -22.29 2.28
N ILE A 4 6.84 -21.47 1.98
CA ILE A 4 7.38 -21.28 0.63
C ILE A 4 8.02 -22.58 0.14
N LEU A 5 8.87 -23.19 0.97
CA LEU A 5 9.50 -24.50 0.69
C LEU A 5 8.43 -25.57 0.39
N THR A 6 7.37 -25.67 1.19
CA THR A 6 6.29 -26.64 0.95
C THR A 6 5.50 -26.39 -0.33
N LEU A 7 5.40 -25.15 -0.80
CA LEU A 7 4.70 -24.79 -2.05
C LEU A 7 5.56 -25.02 -3.30
N VAL A 8 6.87 -24.78 -3.21
CA VAL A 8 7.81 -24.91 -4.32
C VAL A 8 8.02 -26.38 -4.71
N PHE A 9 8.19 -27.27 -3.74
CA PHE A 9 8.45 -28.69 -4.03
C PHE A 9 7.17 -29.49 -4.28
N LYS A 10 7.21 -30.40 -5.27
CA LYS A 10 6.16 -31.38 -5.52
C LYS A 10 6.12 -32.41 -4.38
N THR A 11 5.41 -32.09 -3.31
CA THR A 11 5.22 -32.96 -2.14
C THR A 11 3.72 -33.22 -1.89
N PRO A 12 3.34 -34.33 -1.24
CA PRO A 12 1.94 -34.55 -0.84
C PRO A 12 1.44 -33.47 0.14
N LEU A 13 2.32 -32.93 0.97
CA LEU A 13 2.03 -31.82 1.89
C LEU A 13 1.57 -30.56 1.16
N ARG A 14 2.12 -30.27 -0.02
CA ARG A 14 1.71 -29.14 -0.85
C ARG A 14 0.22 -29.15 -1.15
N LYS A 15 -0.34 -30.33 -1.46
CA LYS A 15 -1.76 -30.45 -1.82
C LYS A 15 -2.66 -30.12 -0.63
N LEU A 16 -2.27 -30.56 0.58
CA LEU A 16 -2.97 -30.22 1.81
C LEU A 16 -2.92 -28.71 2.11
N VAL A 17 -1.75 -28.09 1.95
CA VAL A 17 -1.55 -26.65 2.14
C VAL A 17 -2.37 -25.82 1.15
N ILE A 18 -2.45 -26.23 -0.11
CA ILE A 18 -3.26 -25.53 -1.12
C ILE A 18 -4.76 -25.63 -0.78
N VAL A 19 -5.26 -26.81 -0.40
CA VAL A 19 -6.69 -27.00 -0.07
C VAL A 19 -7.08 -26.23 1.19
N SER A 20 -6.22 -26.16 2.20
CA SER A 20 -6.49 -25.36 3.41
C SER A 20 -6.46 -23.86 3.10
N LEU A 21 -5.49 -23.39 2.31
CA LEU A 21 -5.43 -22.00 1.85
C LEU A 21 -6.65 -21.61 1.02
N ASP A 22 -7.10 -22.49 0.12
CA ASP A 22 -8.28 -22.25 -0.71
C ASP A 22 -9.53 -22.08 0.16
N ARG A 23 -9.76 -22.99 1.12
CA ARG A 23 -10.89 -22.85 2.08
C ARG A 23 -10.82 -21.59 2.91
N VAL A 24 -9.63 -21.21 3.39
CA VAL A 24 -9.45 -20.00 4.20
C VAL A 24 -9.70 -18.72 3.39
N LYS A 25 -9.35 -18.72 2.09
CA LYS A 25 -9.52 -17.57 1.19
C LYS A 25 -10.91 -17.51 0.54
N ARG A 26 -11.66 -18.62 0.54
CA ARG A 26 -13.00 -18.72 -0.07
C ARG A 26 -13.96 -17.72 0.58
N GLY A 27 -14.67 -16.95 -0.25
CA GLY A 27 -15.65 -15.95 0.20
C GLY A 27 -15.06 -14.63 0.74
N ARG A 28 -13.74 -14.56 1.01
CA ARG A 28 -13.08 -13.34 1.49
C ARG A 28 -12.55 -12.44 0.39
N GLY A 29 -12.53 -12.90 -0.86
CA GLY A 29 -12.06 -12.13 -2.02
C GLY A 29 -12.66 -10.72 -2.12
N PRO A 30 -14.01 -10.59 -2.13
CA PRO A 30 -14.65 -9.27 -2.22
C PRO A 30 -14.26 -8.36 -1.05
N ILE A 31 -14.28 -8.87 0.19
CA ILE A 31 -13.95 -8.10 1.40
C ILE A 31 -12.49 -7.63 1.37
N VAL A 32 -11.56 -8.52 0.99
CA VAL A 32 -10.14 -8.17 0.92
C VAL A 32 -9.92 -7.09 -0.14
N VAL A 33 -10.50 -7.23 -1.33
CA VAL A 33 -10.37 -6.24 -2.41
C VAL A 33 -10.97 -4.90 -1.98
N THR A 34 -12.16 -4.89 -1.38
CA THR A 34 -12.80 -3.63 -0.94
C THR A 34 -12.01 -2.95 0.16
N THR A 35 -11.50 -3.68 1.14
CA THR A 35 -10.76 -3.08 2.27
C THR A 35 -9.40 -2.58 1.83
N VAL A 36 -8.65 -3.36 1.05
CA VAL A 36 -7.35 -2.93 0.52
C VAL A 36 -7.54 -1.75 -0.42
N GLY A 37 -8.50 -1.81 -1.33
CA GLY A 37 -8.82 -0.72 -2.25
C GLY A 37 -9.21 0.57 -1.52
N ALA A 38 -10.12 0.48 -0.55
CA ALA A 38 -10.51 1.64 0.26
C ALA A 38 -9.31 2.25 1.02
N THR A 39 -8.46 1.40 1.61
CA THR A 39 -7.27 1.85 2.34
C THR A 39 -6.31 2.59 1.40
N LEU A 40 -6.01 2.02 0.24
CA LEU A 40 -5.15 2.65 -0.77
C LEU A 40 -5.70 4.01 -1.20
N VAL A 41 -7.00 4.09 -1.51
CA VAL A 41 -7.65 5.35 -1.91
C VAL A 41 -7.51 6.40 -0.81
N VAL A 42 -7.78 6.05 0.45
CA VAL A 42 -7.69 6.99 1.58
C VAL A 42 -6.26 7.49 1.77
N VAL A 43 -5.27 6.59 1.78
CA VAL A 43 -3.88 6.99 2.02
C VAL A 43 -3.34 7.83 0.86
N LEU A 44 -3.58 7.42 -0.39
CA LEU A 44 -3.17 8.20 -1.56
C LEU A 44 -3.82 9.59 -1.58
N SER A 45 -5.11 9.69 -1.25
CA SER A 45 -5.80 10.97 -1.14
C SER A 45 -5.18 11.87 -0.07
N SER A 46 -4.81 11.30 1.08
CA SER A 46 -4.13 12.04 2.16
C SER A 46 -2.74 12.53 1.74
N SER A 47 -1.98 11.72 1.02
CA SER A 47 -0.67 12.11 0.49
C SER A 47 -0.80 13.25 -0.52
N LEU A 48 -1.73 13.14 -1.47
CA LEU A 48 -2.01 14.18 -2.46
C LEU A 48 -2.46 15.49 -1.81
N TYR A 49 -3.36 15.43 -0.83
CA TYR A 49 -3.81 16.60 -0.09
C TYR A 49 -2.65 17.30 0.63
N SER A 50 -1.76 16.52 1.25
CA SER A 50 -0.58 17.06 1.94
C SER A 50 0.36 17.77 0.97
N MET A 51 0.58 17.20 -0.21
CA MET A 51 1.37 17.82 -1.28
C MET A 51 0.73 19.12 -1.77
N ALA A 52 -0.58 19.13 -2.04
CA ALA A 52 -1.30 20.32 -2.45
C ALA A 52 -1.21 21.44 -1.41
N LYS A 53 -1.34 21.09 -0.12
CA LYS A 53 -1.18 22.05 0.98
C LYS A 53 0.23 22.66 1.05
N ILE A 54 1.28 21.87 0.79
CA ILE A 54 2.66 22.36 0.74
C ILE A 54 2.85 23.32 -0.44
N GLN A 55 2.33 22.98 -1.62
CA GLN A 55 2.37 23.86 -2.79
C GLN A 55 1.65 25.18 -2.52
N GLN A 56 0.46 25.13 -1.94
CA GLN A 56 -0.31 26.32 -1.60
C GLN A 56 0.47 27.25 -0.64
N ARG A 57 1.04 26.70 0.44
CA ARG A 57 1.88 27.49 1.38
C ARG A 57 3.08 28.12 0.70
N THR A 58 3.72 27.40 -0.22
CA THR A 58 4.87 27.91 -0.98
C THR A 58 4.46 29.08 -1.88
N MET A 59 3.26 28.99 -2.49
CA MET A 59 2.72 30.02 -3.36
C MET A 59 2.28 31.27 -2.57
N GLU A 60 1.70 31.10 -1.39
CA GLU A 60 1.29 32.19 -0.49
C GLU A 60 2.49 32.91 0.15
N ALA A 61 3.53 32.18 0.56
CA ALA A 61 4.72 32.76 1.18
C ALA A 61 5.69 33.39 0.16
N GLY A 62 5.58 33.01 -1.13
CA GLY A 62 6.48 33.48 -2.20
C GLY A 62 7.94 33.03 -2.06
N ILE A 63 8.27 32.26 -1.02
CA ILE A 63 9.61 31.79 -0.69
C ILE A 63 9.53 30.28 -0.43
N VAL A 64 10.40 29.51 -1.09
CA VAL A 64 10.47 28.06 -0.90
C VAL A 64 11.23 27.75 0.38
N ASN A 65 10.53 27.21 1.37
CA ASN A 65 11.11 26.77 2.64
C ASN A 65 11.79 25.39 2.48
N PRO A 66 13.05 25.21 2.92
CA PRO A 66 13.75 23.92 2.82
C PRO A 66 13.03 22.76 3.53
N THR A 67 12.31 23.01 4.63
CA THR A 67 11.52 21.96 5.30
C THR A 67 10.37 21.45 4.42
N ASP A 68 9.72 22.35 3.69
CA ASP A 68 8.62 22.01 2.79
C ASP A 68 9.10 21.17 1.59
N GLN A 69 10.34 21.38 1.12
CA GLN A 69 10.94 20.52 0.08
C GLN A 69 11.15 19.08 0.55
N VAL A 70 11.62 18.90 1.79
CA VAL A 70 11.81 17.57 2.39
C VAL A 70 10.46 16.88 2.59
N LEU A 71 9.46 17.61 3.10
CA LEU A 71 8.12 17.08 3.31
C LEU A 71 7.44 16.69 1.99
N MET A 72 7.61 17.50 0.94
CA MET A 72 7.12 17.22 -0.40
C MET A 72 7.75 15.94 -0.96
N SER A 73 9.08 15.82 -0.89
CA SER A 73 9.80 14.62 -1.35
C SER A 73 9.35 13.36 -0.61
N LYS A 74 9.09 13.47 0.70
CA LYS A 74 8.55 12.38 1.52
C LYS A 74 7.17 11.95 1.05
N HIS A 75 6.23 12.89 0.88
CA HIS A 75 4.87 12.55 0.44
C HIS A 75 4.83 12.03 -1.01
N MET A 76 5.70 12.53 -1.89
CA MET A 76 5.90 11.97 -3.23
C MET A 76 6.38 10.52 -3.17
N LEU A 77 7.34 10.23 -2.30
CA LEU A 77 7.85 8.87 -2.10
C LEU A 77 6.77 7.95 -1.52
N GLU A 78 6.03 8.41 -0.50
CA GLU A 78 4.91 7.67 0.09
C GLU A 78 3.83 7.35 -0.95
N ALA A 79 3.49 8.30 -1.82
CA ALA A 79 2.52 8.10 -2.89
C ALA A 79 3.04 7.18 -4.02
N SER A 80 4.35 7.08 -4.20
CA SER A 80 4.96 6.22 -5.23
C SER A 80 5.18 4.78 -4.78
N LEU A 81 5.36 4.56 -3.46
CA LEU A 81 5.59 3.24 -2.87
C LEU A 81 4.30 2.51 -2.45
N MET A 82 3.20 3.24 -2.27
CA MET A 82 1.87 2.69 -2.04
C MET A 82 1.15 2.38 -3.35
#